data_AF-A0A9P5LAM9-F1
#
_entry.id   AF-A0A9P5LAM9-F1
#
_cell.length_a   1.000
_cell.length_b   1.000
_cell.length_c   1.000
_cell.angle_alpha   90.00
_cell.angle_beta   90.00
_cell.angle_gamma   90.00
#
_symmetry.space_group_name_H-M   'P 1'
#
loop_
_entity.id
_entity.type
_entity.pdbx_description
1 polymer ?
#
loop_
_entity_poly.entity_id
_entity_poly.type
_entity_poly.pdbx_seq_one_letter_code
_entity_poly.pdbx_strand_id
1 'polypeptide(L)'
;MASPAPEDDRALAFEVLTAPRDRVDALKLVMDSVAQQRQVASRDVVFNPLCVSALVGVLAAAHVAMGAMGQDLSAMIITHSGIVLIYLMTIRYAASSYIRVAEETDWQSWLDGQDGIETLILGARYGTELIATVFLTVPKRNTRSKAKDSGKATIRAWTTMLRYRRRGLGGDMLREAVKVAKQSQGPKCTVEFAADHANSSVALYDIFNGPFITRQAKATSALASAVKQWEAGESSQR
;
A
#
# COMPACT_ATOMS: atom_id res chain seq x y z
N MET A 1 3.05 -47.23 -15.58
CA MET A 1 2.58 -46.53 -14.37
C MET A 1 3.46 -45.31 -14.19
N ALA A 2 2.93 -44.14 -14.55
CA ALA A 2 3.64 -42.88 -14.41
C ALA A 2 3.72 -42.53 -12.92
N SER A 3 4.94 -42.30 -12.43
CA SER A 3 5.17 -41.77 -11.08
C SER A 3 4.51 -40.40 -10.98
N PRO A 4 3.67 -40.12 -9.96
CA PRO A 4 3.20 -38.78 -9.72
C PRO A 4 4.40 -37.89 -9.36
N ALA A 5 4.50 -36.73 -9.99
CA ALA A 5 5.47 -35.70 -9.64
C ALA A 5 5.21 -35.22 -8.19
N PRO A 6 6.24 -34.86 -7.41
CA PRO A 6 6.05 -34.36 -6.05
C PRO A 6 5.40 -32.97 -6.13
N GLU A 7 4.11 -32.90 -5.80
CA GLU A 7 3.31 -31.67 -5.77
C GLU A 7 3.32 -30.98 -4.38
N ASP A 8 4.29 -31.30 -3.51
CA ASP A 8 4.24 -30.95 -2.07
C ASP A 8 5.58 -30.43 -1.47
N ASP A 9 6.21 -29.43 -2.11
CA ASP A 9 7.31 -28.66 -1.50
C ASP A 9 7.33 -27.18 -1.92
N ARG A 10 6.15 -26.54 -1.95
CA ARG A 10 6.08 -25.07 -2.13
C ARG A 10 6.00 -24.41 -0.75
N ALA A 11 7.07 -24.50 0.02
CA ALA A 11 7.17 -23.78 1.28
C ALA A 11 7.19 -22.26 1.05
N LEU A 12 6.47 -21.51 1.90
CA LEU A 12 6.59 -20.07 1.98
C LEU A 12 7.93 -19.73 2.65
N ALA A 13 8.82 -19.06 1.92
CA ALA A 13 10.13 -18.66 2.44
C ALA A 13 10.20 -17.14 2.64
N PHE A 14 10.76 -16.71 3.76
CA PHE A 14 11.08 -15.30 4.03
C PHE A 14 12.59 -15.12 3.91
N GLU A 15 13.04 -14.20 3.05
CA GLU A 15 14.45 -14.01 2.75
C GLU A 15 14.80 -12.52 2.62
N VAL A 16 16.05 -12.17 2.95
CA VAL A 16 16.59 -10.84 2.68
C VAL A 16 17.09 -10.82 1.23
N LEU A 17 16.47 -9.98 0.40
CA LEU A 17 16.75 -9.87 -1.02
C LEU A 17 18.00 -9.02 -1.23
N THR A 18 19.11 -9.67 -1.62
CA THR A 18 20.40 -9.00 -1.90
C THR A 18 20.72 -8.94 -3.39
N ALA A 19 20.07 -9.79 -4.22
CA ALA A 19 20.35 -9.83 -5.64
C ALA A 19 19.72 -8.62 -6.38
N PRO A 20 20.41 -8.04 -7.38
CA PRO A 20 19.90 -6.90 -8.14
C PRO A 20 18.56 -7.15 -8.83
N ARG A 21 18.32 -8.38 -9.30
CA ARG A 21 17.06 -8.76 -9.97
C ARG A 21 15.88 -8.76 -9.00
N ASP A 22 16.08 -9.31 -7.80
CA ASP A 22 15.03 -9.34 -6.77
C ASP A 22 14.62 -7.93 -6.33
N ARG A 23 15.57 -6.97 -6.33
CA ARG A 23 15.27 -5.56 -6.07
C ARG A 23 14.29 -4.98 -7.10
N VAL A 24 14.47 -5.30 -8.38
CA VAL A 24 13.58 -4.86 -9.46
C VAL A 24 12.19 -5.49 -9.30
N ASP A 25 12.12 -6.79 -9.00
CA ASP A 25 10.85 -7.49 -8.80
C ASP A 25 10.09 -6.98 -7.56
N ALA A 26 10.79 -6.72 -6.46
CA ALA A 26 10.24 -6.11 -5.25
C ALA A 26 9.70 -4.70 -5.53
N LEU A 27 10.46 -3.87 -6.25
CA LEU A 27 10.04 -2.54 -6.64
C LEU A 27 8.80 -2.59 -7.53
N LYS A 28 8.80 -3.47 -8.53
CA LYS A 28 7.64 -3.70 -9.40
C LYS A 28 6.40 -4.06 -8.60
N LEU A 29 6.53 -4.95 -7.61
CA LEU A 29 5.41 -5.35 -6.76
C LEU A 29 4.87 -4.18 -5.90
N VAL A 30 5.74 -3.29 -5.42
CA VAL A 30 5.31 -2.06 -4.71
C VAL A 30 4.61 -1.11 -5.67
N MET A 31 5.20 -0.85 -6.84
CA MET A 31 4.62 0.03 -7.86
C MET A 31 3.24 -0.47 -8.31
N ASP A 32 3.09 -1.77 -8.55
CA ASP A 32 1.81 -2.39 -8.90
C ASP A 32 0.78 -2.20 -7.78
N SER A 33 1.19 -2.31 -6.52
CA SER A 33 0.29 -2.08 -5.38
C SER A 33 -0.14 -0.61 -5.26
N VAL A 34 0.78 0.33 -5.47
CA VAL A 34 0.46 1.76 -5.48
C VAL A 34 -0.49 2.08 -6.65
N ALA A 35 -0.24 1.53 -7.83
CA ALA A 35 -1.15 1.65 -8.98
C ALA A 35 -2.55 1.07 -8.68
N GLN A 36 -2.63 -0.08 -8.02
CA GLN A 36 -3.90 -0.67 -7.57
C GLN A 36 -4.62 0.20 -6.54
N GLN A 37 -3.90 0.83 -5.60
CA GLN A 37 -4.48 1.75 -4.63
C GLN A 37 -5.14 2.95 -5.33
N ARG A 38 -4.53 3.49 -6.39
CA ARG A 38 -5.11 4.56 -7.22
C ARG A 38 -6.44 4.16 -7.85
N GLN A 39 -6.53 2.94 -8.39
CA GLN A 39 -7.76 2.43 -8.98
C GLN A 39 -8.88 2.24 -7.94
N VAL A 40 -8.53 1.86 -6.71
CA VAL A 40 -9.51 1.74 -5.63
C VAL A 40 -9.94 3.11 -5.12
N ALA A 41 -9.02 4.07 -5.00
CA ALA A 41 -9.31 5.46 -4.64
C ALA A 41 -10.33 6.08 -5.60
N SER A 42 -10.11 5.97 -6.91
CA SER A 42 -11.03 6.53 -7.91
C SER A 42 -12.42 5.93 -7.80
N ARG A 43 -12.51 4.61 -7.61
CA ARG A 43 -13.77 3.91 -7.39
C ARG A 43 -14.49 4.39 -6.12
N ASP A 44 -13.77 4.51 -5.01
CA ASP A 44 -14.36 4.91 -3.72
C ASP A 44 -14.83 6.38 -3.75
N VAL A 45 -14.17 7.25 -4.53
CA VAL A 45 -14.66 8.62 -4.80
C VAL A 45 -15.93 8.60 -5.64
N VAL A 46 -15.99 7.79 -6.70
CA VAL A 46 -17.17 7.68 -7.59
C VAL A 46 -18.41 7.21 -6.84
N PHE A 47 -18.25 6.30 -5.88
CA PHE A 47 -19.35 5.75 -5.08
C PHE A 47 -19.50 6.41 -3.71
N ASN A 48 -18.85 7.56 -3.47
CA ASN A 48 -19.06 8.28 -2.22
C ASN A 48 -20.53 8.74 -2.10
N PRO A 49 -21.20 8.51 -0.96
CA PRO A 49 -22.62 8.84 -0.79
C PRO A 49 -22.95 10.30 -1.10
N LEU A 50 -22.04 11.23 -0.83
CA LEU A 50 -22.22 12.65 -1.16
C LEU A 50 -22.23 12.88 -2.68
N CYS A 51 -21.28 12.29 -3.40
CA CYS A 51 -21.20 12.41 -4.87
C CYS A 51 -22.40 11.76 -5.56
N VAL A 52 -22.82 10.59 -5.08
CA VAL A 52 -24.02 9.89 -5.59
C VAL A 52 -25.29 10.71 -5.29
N SER A 53 -25.41 11.29 -4.10
CA SER A 53 -26.56 12.14 -3.77
C SER A 53 -26.65 13.38 -4.66
N ALA A 54 -25.51 14.02 -4.96
CA ALA A 54 -25.44 15.14 -5.88
C ALA A 54 -25.84 14.72 -7.31
N LEU A 55 -25.35 13.58 -7.80
CA LEU A 55 -25.73 13.03 -9.10
C LEU A 55 -27.24 12.75 -9.17
N VAL A 56 -27.81 12.09 -8.16
CA VAL A 56 -29.25 11.81 -8.09
C VAL A 56 -30.06 13.10 -8.06
N GLY A 57 -29.61 14.11 -7.32
CA GLY A 57 -30.24 15.44 -7.29
C GLY A 57 -30.26 16.11 -8.66
N VAL A 58 -29.14 16.09 -9.39
CA VAL A 58 -29.04 16.64 -10.75
C VAL A 58 -29.92 15.86 -11.73
N LEU A 59 -29.95 14.53 -11.65
CA LEU A 59 -30.81 13.69 -12.50
C LEU A 59 -32.30 13.96 -12.20
N ALA A 60 -32.69 14.10 -10.94
CA ALA A 60 -34.06 14.41 -10.55
C ALA A 60 -34.50 15.80 -11.06
N ALA A 61 -33.63 16.81 -10.91
CA ALA A 61 -33.89 18.15 -11.42
C ALA A 61 -34.01 18.15 -12.96
N ALA A 62 -33.13 17.44 -13.66
CA ALA A 62 -33.19 17.29 -15.11
C ALA A 62 -34.47 16.57 -15.55
N HIS A 63 -34.88 15.52 -14.83
CA HIS A 63 -36.10 14.77 -15.13
C HIS A 63 -37.36 15.65 -14.99
N VAL A 64 -37.47 16.42 -13.90
CA VAL A 64 -38.60 17.35 -13.68
C VAL A 64 -38.63 18.44 -14.76
N ALA A 65 -37.47 19.01 -15.10
CA ALA A 65 -37.38 20.05 -16.13
C ALA A 65 -37.77 19.52 -17.53
N MET A 66 -37.30 18.32 -17.89
CA MET A 66 -37.65 17.69 -19.18
C MET A 66 -39.14 17.29 -19.24
N GLY A 67 -39.70 16.83 -18.11
CA GLY A 67 -41.14 16.54 -18.01
C GLY A 67 -42.00 17.79 -18.19
N ALA A 68 -41.59 18.93 -17.62
CA ALA A 68 -42.28 20.21 -17.82
C ALA A 68 -42.23 20.72 -19.27
N MET A 69 -41.17 20.35 -20.01
CA MET A 69 -40.99 20.71 -21.42
C MET A 69 -41.63 19.71 -22.41
N GLY A 70 -42.21 18.61 -21.93
CA GLY A 70 -42.86 17.60 -22.77
C GLY A 70 -41.91 16.84 -23.69
N GLN A 71 -40.66 16.60 -23.27
CA GLN A 71 -39.65 15.95 -24.12
C GLN A 71 -39.87 14.45 -24.34
N ASP A 72 -39.47 13.96 -25.52
CA ASP A 72 -39.53 12.56 -25.90
C ASP A 72 -38.59 11.65 -25.06
N LEU A 73 -38.96 10.38 -24.95
CA LEU A 73 -38.20 9.36 -24.21
C LEU A 73 -36.74 9.22 -24.70
N SER A 74 -36.50 9.35 -26.00
CA SER A 74 -35.16 9.30 -26.58
C SER A 74 -34.28 10.45 -26.09
N ALA A 75 -34.83 11.67 -26.03
CA ALA A 75 -34.16 12.84 -25.49
C ALA A 75 -33.84 12.68 -24.00
N MET A 76 -34.75 12.05 -23.24
CA MET A 76 -34.50 11.76 -21.82
C MET A 76 -33.31 10.82 -21.64
N ILE A 77 -33.23 9.70 -22.36
CA ILE A 77 -32.13 8.72 -22.24
C ILE A 77 -30.77 9.38 -22.58
N ILE A 78 -30.73 10.19 -23.64
CA ILE A 78 -29.51 10.91 -24.05
C ILE A 78 -29.06 11.88 -22.95
N THR A 79 -29.97 12.69 -22.40
CA THR A 79 -29.63 13.64 -21.34
C THR A 79 -29.13 12.95 -20.07
N HIS A 80 -29.77 11.85 -19.64
CA HIS A 80 -29.33 11.10 -18.46
C HIS A 80 -27.92 10.50 -18.67
N SER A 81 -27.66 9.91 -19.84
CA SER A 81 -26.34 9.37 -20.16
C SER A 81 -25.26 10.46 -20.26
N GLY A 82 -25.62 11.64 -20.80
CA GLY A 82 -24.75 12.82 -20.83
C GLY A 82 -24.41 13.33 -19.42
N ILE A 83 -25.38 13.40 -18.52
CA ILE A 83 -25.16 13.81 -17.13
C ILE A 83 -24.22 12.82 -16.41
N VAL A 84 -24.44 11.52 -16.59
CA VAL A 84 -23.55 10.48 -16.03
C VAL A 84 -22.13 10.59 -16.62
N LEU A 85 -22.00 10.83 -17.92
CA LEU A 85 -20.70 11.01 -18.56
C LEU A 85 -19.95 12.24 -18.02
N ILE A 86 -20.63 13.38 -17.93
CA ILE A 86 -20.07 14.62 -17.38
C ILE A 86 -19.65 14.40 -15.93
N TYR A 87 -20.48 13.75 -15.10
CA TYR A 87 -20.16 13.39 -13.73
C TYR A 87 -18.87 12.56 -13.62
N LEU A 88 -18.76 11.47 -14.39
CA LEU A 88 -17.57 10.63 -14.40
C LEU A 88 -16.33 11.39 -14.90
N MET A 89 -16.50 12.28 -15.89
CA MET A 89 -15.41 13.08 -16.44
C MET A 89 -14.93 14.16 -15.46
N THR A 90 -15.84 14.81 -14.73
CA THR A 90 -15.50 15.77 -13.67
C THR A 90 -14.75 15.08 -12.53
N ILE A 91 -15.21 13.91 -12.08
CA ILE A 91 -14.49 13.13 -11.05
C ILE A 91 -13.11 12.70 -11.55
N ARG A 92 -13.03 12.22 -12.78
CA ARG A 92 -11.74 11.81 -13.38
C ARG A 92 -10.77 12.98 -13.49
N TYR A 93 -11.27 14.16 -13.85
CA TYR A 93 -10.46 15.38 -13.92
C TYR A 93 -10.01 15.82 -12.52
N ALA A 94 -10.92 15.87 -11.55
CA ALA A 94 -10.57 16.17 -10.17
C ALA A 94 -9.55 15.17 -9.62
N ALA A 95 -9.69 13.87 -9.92
CA ALA A 95 -8.73 12.83 -9.56
C ALA A 95 -7.37 12.98 -10.28
N SER A 96 -7.31 13.65 -11.44
CA SER A 96 -6.10 13.72 -12.27
C SER A 96 -5.04 14.70 -11.77
N SER A 97 -5.41 15.79 -11.07
CA SER A 97 -4.42 16.68 -10.43
C SER A 97 -3.63 15.97 -9.32
N TYR A 98 -4.16 14.88 -8.77
CA TYR A 98 -3.50 14.04 -7.77
C TYR A 98 -2.55 12.99 -8.39
N ILE A 99 -2.70 12.68 -9.68
CA ILE A 99 -1.84 11.71 -10.41
C ILE A 99 -0.42 12.26 -10.56
N ARG A 100 -0.29 13.58 -10.73
CA ARG A 100 0.97 14.27 -11.02
C ARG A 100 1.97 14.23 -9.85
N VAL A 101 1.49 14.28 -8.59
CA VAL A 101 2.33 14.19 -7.38
C VAL A 101 3.03 12.82 -7.28
N ALA A 102 2.39 11.77 -7.79
CA ALA A 102 2.92 10.42 -7.72
C ALA A 102 3.63 9.96 -9.02
N GLU A 103 3.63 10.80 -10.06
CA GLU A 103 4.43 10.64 -11.29
C GLU A 103 5.78 11.37 -11.20
N GLU A 104 5.87 12.43 -10.38
CA GLU A 104 7.13 13.16 -10.14
C GLU A 104 8.04 12.49 -9.08
N THR A 105 7.57 11.44 -8.40
CA THR A 105 8.40 10.71 -7.42
C THR A 105 9.31 9.73 -8.14
N ASP A 106 10.60 10.05 -8.22
CA ASP A 106 11.61 9.07 -8.62
C ASP A 106 11.75 7.99 -7.54
N TRP A 107 10.97 6.91 -7.70
CA TRP A 107 10.88 5.81 -6.75
C TRP A 107 12.22 5.13 -6.47
N GLN A 108 13.19 5.23 -7.38
CA GLN A 108 14.53 4.70 -7.19
C GLN A 108 15.33 5.55 -6.19
N SER A 109 15.40 6.87 -6.40
CA SER A 109 16.04 7.76 -5.43
C SER A 109 15.27 7.90 -4.11
N TRP A 110 13.96 7.67 -4.11
CA TRP A 110 13.16 7.58 -2.88
C TRP A 110 13.47 6.31 -2.07
N LEU A 111 13.87 5.21 -2.72
CA LEU A 111 14.27 3.97 -2.03
C LEU A 111 15.76 3.93 -1.67
N ASP A 112 16.61 4.51 -2.50
CA ASP A 112 18.02 4.74 -2.19
C ASP A 112 18.08 5.85 -1.14
N GLY A 113 18.03 5.42 0.13
CA GLY A 113 18.12 6.30 1.27
C GLY A 113 19.28 7.28 1.14
N GLN A 114 19.06 8.51 1.63
CA GLN A 114 20.07 9.56 1.72
C GLN A 114 21.36 9.02 2.36
N ASP A 115 22.50 9.64 2.03
CA ASP A 115 23.82 9.23 2.50
C ASP A 115 23.85 8.93 4.00
N GLY A 116 24.23 7.69 4.35
CA GLY A 116 24.27 7.22 5.74
C GLY A 116 23.12 6.30 6.15
N ILE A 117 22.19 6.01 5.25
CA ILE A 117 21.06 5.10 5.47
C ILE A 117 21.19 3.88 4.55
N GLU A 118 20.90 2.69 5.07
CA GLU A 118 20.89 1.41 4.36
C GLU A 118 19.45 0.91 4.22
N THR A 119 19.04 0.55 3.00
CA THR A 119 17.71 -0.01 2.73
C THR A 119 17.83 -1.53 2.56
N LEU A 120 17.33 -2.26 3.54
CA LEU A 120 17.18 -3.72 3.53
C LEU A 120 15.84 -4.09 2.91
N ILE A 121 15.86 -5.00 1.93
CA ILE A 121 14.66 -5.47 1.26
C ILE A 121 14.38 -6.89 1.75
N LEU A 122 13.22 -7.10 2.36
CA LEU A 122 12.76 -8.44 2.75
C LEU A 122 11.70 -8.89 1.74
N GLY A 123 11.81 -10.12 1.27
CA GLY A 123 10.86 -10.75 0.37
C GLY A 123 10.24 -12.00 1.00
N ALA A 124 8.96 -12.23 0.71
CA ALA A 124 8.38 -13.57 0.85
C ALA A 124 8.21 -14.19 -0.53
N ARG A 125 8.72 -15.40 -0.70
CA ARG A 125 8.64 -16.16 -1.95
C ARG A 125 7.76 -17.39 -1.75
N TYR A 126 6.90 -17.67 -2.73
CA TYR A 126 6.16 -18.92 -2.81
C TYR A 126 6.60 -19.65 -4.08
N GLY A 127 7.40 -20.71 -3.90
CA GLY A 127 8.12 -21.33 -5.01
C GLY A 127 9.12 -20.37 -5.63
N THR A 128 8.95 -19.99 -6.89
CA THR A 128 9.83 -19.05 -7.61
C THR A 128 9.34 -17.61 -7.60
N GLU A 129 8.10 -17.37 -7.17
CA GLU A 129 7.44 -16.07 -7.31
C GLU A 129 7.51 -15.25 -6.01
N LEU A 130 7.94 -13.99 -6.13
CA LEU A 130 7.94 -13.03 -5.03
C LEU A 130 6.51 -12.55 -4.75
N ILE A 131 5.95 -12.90 -3.58
CA ILE A 131 4.54 -12.65 -3.25
C ILE A 131 4.33 -11.51 -2.27
N ALA A 132 5.36 -11.14 -1.50
CA ALA A 132 5.32 -9.98 -0.63
C ALA A 132 6.71 -9.37 -0.49
N THR A 133 6.75 -8.07 -0.17
CA THR A 133 8.01 -7.38 0.08
C THR A 133 7.84 -6.30 1.14
N VAL A 134 8.90 -6.05 1.90
CA VAL A 134 9.02 -4.97 2.88
C VAL A 134 10.38 -4.28 2.66
N PHE A 135 10.34 -2.96 2.53
CA PHE A 135 11.52 -2.10 2.47
C PHE A 135 11.74 -1.51 3.86
N LEU A 136 12.81 -1.96 4.49
CA LEU A 136 13.24 -1.53 5.80
C LEU A 136 14.47 -0.63 5.65
N THR A 137 14.42 0.52 6.27
CA THR A 137 15.45 1.54 6.19
C THR A 137 16.10 1.68 7.56
N VAL A 138 17.41 1.45 7.63
CA VAL A 138 18.18 1.45 8.88
C VAL A 138 19.42 2.34 8.74
N PRO A 139 19.88 3.02 9.80
CA PRO A 139 21.10 3.83 9.73
C PRO A 139 22.33 2.93 9.52
N LYS A 140 23.23 3.34 8.61
CA LYS A 140 24.51 2.67 8.40
C LYS A 140 25.32 2.76 9.69
N ARG A 141 25.81 1.61 10.15
CA ARG A 141 26.60 1.52 11.38
C ARG A 141 27.99 2.12 11.15
N ASN A 142 28.16 3.40 11.44
CA ASN A 142 29.46 4.05 11.35
C ASN A 142 30.38 3.57 12.48
N THR A 143 31.60 3.16 12.14
CA THR A 143 32.58 2.57 13.08
C THR A 143 33.03 3.53 14.21
N ARG A 144 32.71 4.83 14.11
CA ARG A 144 33.13 5.88 15.06
C ARG A 144 32.09 6.27 16.12
N SER A 145 30.82 5.90 16.00
CA SER A 145 29.78 6.23 16.99
C SER A 145 29.35 5.00 17.78
N LYS A 146 30.31 4.38 18.50
CA LYS A 146 30.02 3.40 19.56
C LYS A 146 29.54 4.12 20.82
N ALA A 147 28.31 4.60 20.85
CA ALA A 147 27.53 4.75 22.09
C ALA A 147 26.18 5.42 21.80
N LYS A 148 25.11 4.74 22.19
CA LYS A 148 23.89 5.36 22.73
C LYS A 148 22.85 5.93 21.75
N ASP A 149 22.81 5.49 20.50
CA ASP A 149 21.56 5.65 19.74
C ASP A 149 20.87 4.29 19.64
N SER A 150 19.68 4.19 20.24
CA SER A 150 18.74 3.12 19.98
C SER A 150 18.40 3.19 18.49
N GLY A 151 19.11 2.42 17.66
CA GLY A 151 18.98 2.50 16.20
C GLY A 151 17.52 2.50 15.79
N LYS A 152 17.08 3.50 15.03
CA LYS A 152 15.71 3.59 14.53
C LYS A 152 15.63 2.87 13.19
N ALA A 153 14.69 1.95 13.05
CA ALA A 153 14.41 1.27 11.80
C ALA A 153 13.05 1.75 11.28
N THR A 154 13.00 2.24 10.05
CA THR A 154 11.78 2.75 9.44
C THR A 154 11.33 1.88 8.28
N ILE A 155 10.05 1.52 8.25
CA ILE A 155 9.46 0.80 7.12
C ILE A 155 8.99 1.82 6.10
N ARG A 156 9.67 1.89 4.95
CA ARG A 156 9.32 2.79 3.84
C ARG A 156 8.25 2.24 2.93
N ALA A 157 8.25 0.94 2.66
CA ALA A 157 7.22 0.33 1.84
C ALA A 157 6.94 -1.09 2.30
N TRP A 158 5.69 -1.52 2.13
CA TRP A 158 5.33 -2.92 2.28
C TRP A 158 4.15 -3.23 1.38
N THR A 159 4.15 -4.44 0.83
CA THR A 159 3.05 -4.90 0.00
C THR A 159 2.99 -6.42 -0.02
N THR A 160 1.79 -6.91 -0.31
CA THR A 160 1.50 -8.31 -0.59
C THR A 160 0.73 -8.36 -1.90
N MET A 161 1.02 -9.37 -2.73
CA MET A 161 0.29 -9.65 -3.96
C MET A 161 -1.20 -9.85 -3.66
N LEU A 162 -2.05 -9.29 -4.53
CA LEU A 162 -3.50 -9.22 -4.33
C LEU A 162 -4.14 -10.59 -4.01
N ARG A 163 -3.73 -11.65 -4.71
CA ARG A 163 -4.24 -13.02 -4.50
C ARG A 163 -3.84 -13.66 -3.16
N TYR A 164 -2.80 -13.15 -2.52
CA TYR A 164 -2.32 -13.59 -1.20
C TYR A 164 -2.68 -12.62 -0.07
N ARG A 165 -3.40 -11.53 -0.37
CA ARG A 165 -3.95 -10.63 0.66
C ARG A 165 -5.02 -11.34 1.48
N ARG A 166 -5.24 -10.84 2.70
CA ARG A 166 -6.21 -11.38 3.69
C ARG A 166 -5.88 -12.79 4.21
N ARG A 167 -4.66 -13.28 4.00
CA ARG A 167 -4.17 -14.57 4.53
C ARG A 167 -3.22 -14.45 5.72
N GLY A 168 -3.08 -13.26 6.31
CA GLY A 168 -2.13 -13.00 7.41
C GLY A 168 -0.70 -12.66 6.97
N LEU A 169 -0.33 -12.93 5.71
CA LEU A 169 1.02 -12.71 5.17
C LEU A 169 1.62 -11.33 5.43
N GLY A 170 0.81 -10.26 5.37
CA GLY A 170 1.28 -8.91 5.67
C GLY A 170 1.72 -8.74 7.12
N GLY A 171 1.05 -9.39 8.07
CA GLY A 171 1.44 -9.39 9.46
C GLY A 171 2.71 -10.22 9.70
N ASP A 172 2.85 -11.36 9.01
CA ASP A 172 4.06 -12.20 9.06
C ASP A 172 5.28 -11.47 8.51
N MET A 173 5.11 -10.76 7.39
CA MET A 173 6.17 -9.90 6.84
C MET A 173 6.62 -8.81 7.82
N LEU A 174 5.68 -8.18 8.54
CA LEU A 174 6.02 -7.18 9.56
C LEU A 174 6.74 -7.81 10.76
N ARG A 175 6.36 -9.03 11.16
CA ARG A 175 7.09 -9.79 12.20
C ARG A 175 8.53 -10.08 11.79
N GLU A 176 8.74 -10.59 10.57
CA GLU A 176 10.09 -10.89 10.10
C GLU A 176 10.91 -9.59 9.92
N ALA A 177 10.29 -8.51 9.46
CA ALA A 177 10.94 -7.21 9.38
C ALA A 177 11.39 -6.68 10.75
N VAL A 178 10.57 -6.81 11.80
CA VAL A 178 10.95 -6.45 13.17
C VAL A 178 12.12 -7.31 13.66
N LYS A 179 12.08 -8.62 13.42
CA LYS A 179 13.17 -9.54 13.77
C LYS A 179 14.48 -9.14 13.11
N VAL A 180 14.49 -8.90 11.80
CA VAL A 180 15.69 -8.48 11.04
C VAL A 180 16.17 -7.09 11.49
N ALA A 181 15.26 -6.16 11.78
CA ALA A 181 15.61 -4.83 12.31
C ALA A 181 16.32 -4.94 13.68
N LYS A 182 15.77 -5.74 14.60
CA LYS A 182 16.33 -5.94 15.94
C LYS A 182 17.65 -6.72 15.90
N GLN A 183 17.78 -7.69 15.00
CA GLN A 183 19.04 -8.42 14.79
C GLN A 183 20.16 -7.53 14.23
N SER A 184 19.84 -6.61 13.32
CA SER A 184 20.82 -5.71 12.70
C SER A 184 21.21 -4.52 13.59
N GLN A 185 20.23 -3.87 14.24
CA GLN A 185 20.43 -2.63 15.02
C GLN A 185 20.48 -2.84 16.54
N GLY A 186 20.15 -4.05 17.02
CA GLY A 186 20.13 -4.42 18.43
C GLY A 186 18.73 -4.44 19.06
N PRO A 187 18.59 -5.01 20.27
CA PRO A 187 17.28 -5.30 20.89
C PRO A 187 16.48 -4.04 21.26
N LYS A 188 17.16 -2.91 21.50
CA LYS A 188 16.53 -1.60 21.80
C LYS A 188 16.15 -0.80 20.55
N CYS A 189 16.26 -1.38 19.35
CA CYS A 189 15.90 -0.69 18.11
C CYS A 189 14.40 -0.43 18.04
N THR A 190 13.99 0.80 17.71
CA THR A 190 12.57 1.15 17.54
C THR A 190 12.18 0.99 16.08
N VAL A 191 11.13 0.21 15.81
CA VAL A 191 10.63 -0.04 14.45
C VAL A 191 9.33 0.73 14.23
N GLU A 192 9.32 1.64 13.27
CA GLU A 192 8.16 2.49 12.95
C GLU A 192 7.93 2.56 11.44
N PHE A 193 6.75 3.01 11.01
CA PHE A 193 6.55 3.38 9.62
C PHE A 193 7.17 4.75 9.33
N ALA A 194 7.78 4.93 8.16
CA ALA A 194 8.32 6.23 7.73
C ALA A 194 7.17 7.23 7.51
N ALA A 195 7.37 8.53 7.80
CA ALA A 195 6.31 9.52 7.61
C ALA A 195 5.86 9.62 6.14
N ASP A 196 6.80 9.42 5.21
CA ASP A 196 6.65 9.48 3.76
C ASP A 196 6.63 8.08 3.12
N HIS A 197 6.10 7.06 3.80
CA HIS A 197 6.07 5.69 3.28
C HIS A 197 5.19 5.53 2.01
N ALA A 198 5.42 4.51 1.18
CA ALA A 198 4.71 4.33 -0.11
C ALA A 198 3.17 4.34 0.02
N ASN A 199 2.65 3.83 1.14
CA ASN A 199 1.21 3.81 1.45
C ASN A 199 0.69 5.07 2.19
N SER A 200 1.51 6.12 2.43
CA SER A 200 1.15 7.30 3.23
C SER A 200 0.65 8.45 2.37
N SER A 201 0.69 8.29 1.04
CA SER A 201 0.14 9.24 0.08
C SER A 201 -1.38 9.26 0.17
N VAL A 202 -1.88 9.95 1.19
CA VAL A 202 -3.28 10.25 1.39
C VAL A 202 -3.58 11.52 0.59
N ALA A 203 -3.68 11.36 -0.73
CA ALA A 203 -3.86 12.49 -1.63
C ALA A 203 -5.31 12.98 -1.73
N LEU A 204 -6.30 12.24 -1.20
CA LEU A 204 -7.70 12.66 -1.27
C LEU A 204 -8.06 13.61 -0.12
N TYR A 205 -9.16 14.35 -0.28
CA TYR A 205 -9.78 15.10 0.82
C TYR A 205 -10.21 14.14 1.94
N ASP A 206 -10.18 14.59 3.21
CA ASP A 206 -10.43 13.74 4.41
C ASP A 206 -11.69 12.88 4.33
N ILE A 207 -12.73 13.38 3.65
CA ILE A 207 -14.01 12.70 3.45
C ILE A 207 -13.88 11.41 2.62
N PHE A 208 -12.86 11.31 1.77
CA PHE A 208 -12.61 10.15 0.90
C PHE A 208 -11.49 9.24 1.43
N ASN A 209 -10.82 9.62 2.52
CA ASN A 209 -9.67 8.91 3.08
C ASN A 209 -10.05 7.75 4.00
N GLY A 210 -11.32 7.59 4.36
CA GLY A 210 -11.80 6.58 5.33
C GLY A 210 -11.24 5.16 5.13
N PRO A 211 -11.30 4.59 3.90
CA PRO A 211 -10.73 3.26 3.63
C PRO A 211 -9.21 3.20 3.80
N PHE A 212 -8.49 4.26 3.43
CA PHE A 212 -7.04 4.36 3.57
C PHE A 212 -6.63 4.47 5.04
N ILE A 213 -7.29 5.33 5.81
CA ILE A 213 -7.08 5.49 7.25
C ILE A 213 -7.33 4.17 7.98
N THR A 214 -8.42 3.47 7.64
CA THR A 214 -8.74 2.17 8.25
C THR A 214 -7.69 1.11 7.95
N ARG A 215 -7.17 1.07 6.71
CA ARG A 215 -6.09 0.15 6.32
C ARG A 215 -4.77 0.49 7.02
N GLN A 216 -4.44 1.78 7.10
CA GLN A 216 -3.26 2.26 7.79
C GLN A 216 -3.34 1.93 9.28
N ALA A 217 -4.47 2.17 9.94
CA ALA A 217 -4.68 1.82 11.34
C ALA A 217 -4.51 0.31 11.59
N LYS A 218 -5.00 -0.55 10.69
CA LYS A 218 -4.76 -2.00 10.76
C LYS A 218 -3.28 -2.35 10.61
N ALA A 219 -2.55 -1.68 9.70
CA ALA A 219 -1.12 -1.89 9.53
C ALA A 219 -0.32 -1.45 10.77
N THR A 220 -0.63 -0.29 11.34
CA THR A 220 -0.04 0.22 12.59
C THR A 220 -0.32 -0.74 13.76
N SER A 221 -1.54 -1.23 13.88
CA SER A 221 -1.90 -2.23 14.90
C SER A 221 -1.14 -3.55 14.72
N ALA A 222 -0.97 -4.00 13.47
CA ALA A 222 -0.21 -5.21 13.15
C ALA A 222 1.29 -5.05 13.48
N LEU A 223 1.90 -3.91 13.17
CA LEU A 223 3.28 -3.61 13.53
C LEU A 223 3.46 -3.55 15.05
N ALA A 224 2.58 -2.85 15.76
CA ALA A 224 2.61 -2.79 17.22
C ALA A 224 2.48 -4.18 17.87
N SER A 225 1.63 -5.04 17.29
CA SER A 225 1.48 -6.42 17.74
C SER A 225 2.74 -7.26 17.47
N ALA A 226 3.39 -7.07 16.32
CA ALA A 226 4.64 -7.74 15.98
C ALA A 226 5.79 -7.36 16.92
N VAL A 227 5.91 -6.07 17.26
CA VAL A 227 6.91 -5.59 18.24
C VAL A 227 6.67 -6.20 19.62
N LYS A 228 5.41 -6.19 20.10
CA LYS A 228 5.06 -6.81 21.39
C LYS A 228 5.35 -8.31 21.43
N GLN A 229 5.05 -9.03 20.35
CA GLN A 229 5.31 -10.47 20.25
C GLN A 229 6.82 -10.78 20.31
N TRP A 230 7.64 -9.96 19.66
CA TRP A 230 9.10 -10.09 19.74
C TRP A 230 9.61 -9.88 21.17
N GLU A 231 9.18 -8.81 21.84
CA GLU A 231 9.58 -8.49 23.22
C GLU A 231 9.14 -9.58 24.22
N ALA A 232 7.93 -10.12 24.05
CA ALA A 232 7.44 -11.24 24.86
C ALA A 232 8.28 -12.52 24.65
N GLY A 233 8.64 -12.83 23.40
CA GLY A 233 9.50 -13.97 23.08
C GLY A 233 10.90 -13.85 23.68
N GLU A 234 11.49 -12.65 23.65
CA GLU A 234 12.79 -12.37 24.28
C GLU A 234 12.72 -12.46 25.81
N SER A 235 11.60 -12.07 26.42
CA SER A 235 11.39 -12.17 27.87
C SER A 235 11.22 -13.61 28.37
N SER A 236 10.76 -14.54 27.52
CA SER A 236 10.61 -15.96 27.86
C SER A 236 11.90 -16.76 27.70
N GLN A 237 12.92 -16.22 27.03
CA GLN A 237 14.23 -16.85 26.84
C GLN A 237 15.28 -16.39 27.86
N ARG A 238 14.95 -15.40 28.71
CA ARG A 238 15.78 -14.96 29.85
C ARG A 238 15.33 -15.62 31.14
#